data_AF-U1N4A2-F1
#
_entry.id   AF-U1N4A2-F1
#
_cell.length_a   1.000
_cell.length_b   1.000
_cell.length_c   1.000
_cell.angle_alpha   90.00
_cell.angle_beta   90.00
_cell.angle_gamma   90.00
#
_symmetry.space_group_name_H-M   'P 1'
#
loop_
_entity.id
_entity.type
_entity.pdbx_description
1 polymer ?
#
loop_
_entity_poly.entity_id
_entity_poly.type
_entity_poly.pdbx_seq_one_letter_code
_entity_poly.pdbx_strand_id
1 'polypeptide(L)'
;MARITGSYPDDLDLLIEGAVEASVFSGKSDALREFVREYFEDHQNERIAAAVALDKYERITLSDAARLGDVDRWTMRDILREGLNSASGSKTQTTQPTR
;
A
#
# COMPACT_ATOMS: atom_id res chain seq x y z
N MET A 1 1.83 21.64 0.21
CA MET A 1 0.75 20.63 0.21
C MET A 1 0.83 19.86 -1.11
N ALA A 2 1.01 18.55 -1.05
CA ALA A 2 1.04 17.72 -2.26
C ALA A 2 -0.37 17.67 -2.86
N ARG A 3 -0.54 18.29 -4.03
CA ARG A 3 -1.75 18.15 -4.84
C ARG A 3 -1.68 16.75 -5.46
N ILE A 4 -2.58 15.86 -5.03
CA ILE A 4 -2.72 14.54 -5.67
C ILE A 4 -3.37 14.81 -7.04
N THR A 5 -2.56 15.01 -8.08
CA THR A 5 -3.00 14.92 -9.48
C THR A 5 -2.79 13.48 -9.93
N GLY A 6 -3.64 12.58 -9.44
CA GLY A 6 -3.86 11.29 -10.07
C GLY A 6 -5.16 11.40 -10.86
N SER A 7 -5.10 11.23 -12.18
CA SER A 7 -6.32 11.07 -12.97
C SER A 7 -6.93 9.73 -12.58
N TYR A 8 -8.06 9.77 -11.88
CA TYR A 8 -8.90 8.60 -11.75
C TYR A 8 -9.55 8.30 -13.12
N PRO A 9 -9.96 7.06 -13.38
CA PRO A 9 -10.98 6.79 -14.39
C PRO A 9 -12.14 7.78 -14.26
N ASP A 10 -12.58 8.38 -15.37
CA ASP A 10 -13.54 9.49 -15.38
C ASP A 10 -14.87 9.14 -14.66
N ASP A 11 -15.27 7.87 -14.71
CA ASP A 11 -16.44 7.33 -14.02
C ASP A 11 -16.31 7.38 -12.50
N LEU A 12 -15.12 7.08 -11.95
CA LEU A 12 -14.88 7.14 -10.51
C LEU A 12 -14.87 8.58 -9.99
N ASP A 13 -14.29 9.52 -10.74
CA ASP A 13 -14.34 10.94 -10.33
C ASP A 13 -15.78 11.47 -10.36
N LEU A 14 -16.56 11.10 -11.38
CA LEU A 14 -17.99 11.45 -11.45
C LEU A 14 -18.81 10.83 -10.31
N LEU A 15 -18.52 9.60 -9.90
CA LEU A 15 -19.17 8.96 -8.75
C LEU A 15 -18.81 9.66 -7.43
N ILE A 16 -17.54 10.05 -7.25
CA ILE A 16 -17.09 10.81 -6.08
C ILE A 16 -17.75 12.20 -6.06
N GLU A 17 -17.83 12.88 -7.20
CA GLU A 17 -18.55 14.15 -7.34
C GLU A 17 -20.03 14.00 -7.00
N GLY A 18 -20.70 13.01 -7.59
CA GLY A 18 -22.11 12.74 -7.33
C GLY A 18 -22.40 12.43 -5.86
N ALA A 19 -21.51 11.71 -5.17
CA ALA A 19 -21.67 11.41 -3.76
C ALA A 19 -21.56 12.66 -2.86
N VAL A 20 -20.74 13.64 -3.26
CA VAL A 20 -20.65 14.93 -2.57
C VAL A 20 -21.89 15.78 -2.84
N GLU A 21 -22.31 15.88 -4.11
CA GLU A 21 -23.52 16.64 -4.50
C GLU A 21 -24.80 16.06 -3.86
N ALA A 22 -24.86 14.73 -3.71
CA ALA A 22 -25.94 14.06 -3.00
C ALA A 22 -25.84 14.16 -1.46
N SER A 23 -24.84 14.87 -0.91
CA SER A 23 -24.57 15.01 0.52
C SER A 23 -24.31 13.68 1.25
N VAL A 24 -23.86 12.64 0.54
CA VAL A 24 -23.39 11.38 1.15
C VAL A 24 -22.06 11.61 1.86
N PHE A 25 -21.19 12.45 1.27
CA PHE A 25 -19.93 12.88 1.86
C PHE A 25 -19.83 14.40 1.93
N SER A 26 -19.10 14.91 2.92
CA SER A 26 -18.87 16.35 3.09
C SER A 26 -17.95 16.95 2.02
N GLY A 27 -17.21 16.11 1.29
CA GLY A 27 -16.34 16.51 0.19
C GLY A 27 -15.50 15.35 -0.34
N LYS A 28 -14.78 15.57 -1.46
CA LYS A 28 -14.00 14.51 -2.14
C LYS A 28 -12.95 13.86 -1.23
N SER A 29 -12.29 14.64 -0.37
CA SER A 29 -11.30 14.10 0.57
C SER A 29 -11.90 13.23 1.67
N ASP A 30 -13.16 13.46 2.01
CA ASP A 30 -13.91 12.67 2.98
C ASP A 30 -14.29 11.32 2.36
N ALA A 31 -14.85 11.34 1.16
CA ALA A 31 -15.15 10.15 0.37
C ALA A 31 -13.90 9.27 0.17
N LEU A 32 -12.77 9.87 -0.22
CA LEU A 32 -11.53 9.11 -0.42
C LEU A 32 -11.01 8.50 0.89
N ARG A 33 -11.14 9.20 2.03
CA ARG A 33 -10.73 8.67 3.33
C ARG A 33 -11.55 7.44 3.70
N GLU A 34 -12.86 7.49 3.48
CA GLU A 34 -13.74 6.36 3.77
C GLU A 34 -13.50 5.18 2.82
N PHE A 35 -13.34 5.40 1.52
CA PHE A 35 -13.00 4.31 0.60
C PHE A 35 -11.69 3.62 0.94
N VAL A 36 -10.64 4.38 1.30
CA VAL A 36 -9.36 3.80 1.70
C VAL A 36 -9.50 3.03 3.01
N ARG A 37 -10.28 3.54 3.97
CA ARG A 37 -10.55 2.87 5.24
C ARG A 37 -11.27 1.54 4.99
N GLU A 38 -12.41 1.56 4.32
CA GLU A 38 -13.25 0.39 4.05
C GLU A 38 -12.45 -0.69 3.29
N TYR A 39 -11.69 -0.29 2.27
CA TYR A 39 -10.85 -1.23 1.54
C TYR A 39 -9.86 -1.96 2.44
N PHE A 40 -9.10 -1.23 3.27
CA PHE A 40 -8.08 -1.83 4.11
C PHE A 40 -8.60 -2.50 5.39
N GLU A 41 -9.87 -2.29 5.76
CA GLU A 41 -10.54 -3.07 6.80
C GLU A 41 -10.66 -4.55 6.40
N ASP A 42 -11.04 -4.82 5.14
CA ASP A 42 -11.19 -6.19 4.63
C ASP A 42 -9.89 -6.75 4.01
N HIS A 43 -8.92 -5.90 3.66
CA HIS A 43 -7.71 -6.27 2.93
C HIS A 43 -6.42 -6.05 3.75
N GLN A 44 -6.35 -6.67 4.94
CA GLN A 44 -5.22 -6.49 5.88
C GLN A 44 -3.85 -6.83 5.26
N ASN A 45 -3.77 -7.88 4.44
CA ASN A 45 -2.51 -8.25 3.76
C ASN A 45 -2.02 -7.17 2.79
N GLU A 46 -2.94 -6.51 2.10
CA GLU A 46 -2.62 -5.44 1.16
C GLU A 46 -2.25 -4.16 1.90
N ARG A 47 -2.85 -3.90 3.07
CA ARG A 47 -2.46 -2.82 3.97
C ARG A 47 -1.01 -2.96 4.41
N ILE A 48 -0.61 -4.18 4.79
CA ILE A 48 0.77 -4.52 5.13
C ILE A 48 1.68 -4.32 3.90
N ALA A 49 1.27 -4.79 2.72
CA ALA A 49 2.05 -4.62 1.49
C ALA A 49 2.26 -3.14 1.12
N ALA A 50 1.24 -2.28 1.30
CA ALA A 50 1.34 -0.85 1.09
C ALA A 50 2.33 -0.20 2.08
N ALA A 51 2.29 -0.57 3.35
CA ALA A 51 3.24 -0.10 4.36
C ALA A 51 4.68 -0.54 4.05
N VAL A 52 4.87 -1.80 3.65
CA VAL A 52 6.16 -2.34 3.21
C VAL A 52 6.71 -1.60 1.99
N ALA A 53 5.85 -1.26 1.03
CA ALA A 53 6.28 -0.50 -0.14
C ALA A 53 6.84 0.88 0.25
N LEU A 54 6.20 1.57 1.20
CA LEU A 54 6.68 2.87 1.67
C LEU A 54 8.03 2.77 2.42
N ASP A 55 8.23 1.75 3.23
CA ASP A 55 9.51 1.49 3.92
C ASP A 55 10.64 1.18 2.92
N LYS A 56 10.37 0.35 1.91
CA LYS A 56 11.35 0.01 0.85
C LYS A 56 11.85 1.21 0.05
N TYR A 57 11.02 2.22 -0.14
CA TYR A 57 11.40 3.47 -0.82
C TYR A 57 11.92 4.54 0.15
N GLU A 58 12.29 4.15 1.38
CA GLU A 58 12.78 5.02 2.45
C GLU A 58 11.87 6.23 2.72
N ARG A 59 10.56 6.08 2.47
CA ARG A 59 9.57 7.16 2.67
C ARG A 59 9.15 7.29 4.12
N ILE A 60 9.25 6.21 4.88
CA ILE A 60 8.83 6.09 6.27
C ILE A 60 9.81 5.21 7.05
N THR A 61 9.72 5.21 8.37
CA THR A 61 10.51 4.31 9.23
C THR A 61 9.82 2.96 9.43
N LEU A 62 10.57 1.93 9.84
CA LEU A 62 10.02 0.63 10.25
C LEU A 62 8.87 0.75 11.25
N SER A 63 8.99 1.68 12.21
CA SER A 63 7.96 1.91 13.23
C SER A 63 6.69 2.51 12.62
N ASP A 64 6.82 3.40 11.64
CA ASP A 64 5.69 3.94 10.90
C ASP A 64 5.04 2.89 10.00
N ALA A 65 5.85 2.03 9.37
CA ALA A 65 5.36 0.93 8.56
C ALA A 65 4.54 -0.05 9.41
N ALA A 66 5.06 -0.45 10.57
CA ALA A 66 4.34 -1.32 11.51
C ALA A 66 2.98 -0.71 11.93
N ARG A 67 2.97 0.58 12.26
CA ARG A 67 1.74 1.31 12.61
C ARG A 67 0.76 1.40 11.43
N LEU A 68 1.23 1.65 10.23
CA LEU A 68 0.39 1.72 9.03
C LEU A 68 -0.19 0.36 8.64
N GLY A 69 0.62 -0.70 8.74
CA GLY A 69 0.22 -2.07 8.46
C GLY A 69 -0.64 -2.73 9.54
N ASP A 70 -0.85 -2.05 10.68
CA ASP A 70 -1.58 -2.57 11.85
C ASP A 70 -0.99 -3.88 12.39
N VAL A 71 0.34 -3.94 12.44
CA VAL A 71 1.10 -5.08 12.96
C VAL A 71 2.13 -4.61 13.97
N ASP A 72 2.60 -5.52 14.83
CA ASP A 72 3.68 -5.21 15.72
C ASP A 72 5.02 -5.07 14.98
N ARG A 73 5.99 -4.44 15.66
CA ARG A 73 7.31 -4.15 15.10
C ARG A 73 8.09 -5.40 14.70
N TRP A 74 7.91 -6.51 15.40
CA TRP A 74 8.65 -7.74 15.12
C TRP A 74 8.08 -8.43 13.89
N THR A 75 6.77 -8.54 13.80
CA THR A 75 6.07 -9.03 12.60
C THR A 75 6.45 -8.22 11.37
N MET A 76 6.43 -6.89 11.44
CA MET A 76 6.84 -6.05 10.31
C MET A 76 8.30 -6.29 9.90
N ARG A 77 9.20 -6.41 10.87
CA ARG A 77 10.62 -6.69 10.60
C ARG A 77 10.80 -8.04 9.91
N ASP A 78 10.05 -9.05 10.33
CA ASP A 78 10.14 -10.40 9.78
C ASP A 78 9.58 -10.43 8.34
N ILE A 79 8.46 -9.75 8.06
CA ILE A 79 7.91 -9.56 6.69
C ILE A 79 8.93 -8.88 5.76
N LEU A 80 9.57 -7.80 6.22
CA LEU A 80 10.58 -7.09 5.43
C LEU A 80 11.81 -7.98 5.16
N ARG A 81 12.21 -8.78 6.14
CA ARG A 81 13.33 -9.72 6.02
C ARG A 81 13.02 -10.84 5.03
N GLU A 82 11.81 -11.40 5.06
CA GLU A 82 11.37 -12.41 4.10
C GLU A 82 11.32 -11.84 2.68
N GLY A 83 10.71 -10.67 2.49
CA GLY A 83 10.63 -10.02 1.18
C GLY A 83 11.99 -9.67 0.56
N LEU A 84 13.00 -9.36 1.38
CA LEU A 84 14.39 -9.18 0.94
C LEU A 84 15.07 -10.50 0.55
N ASN A 85 14.81 -11.57 1.31
CA ASN A 85 15.38 -12.89 1.03
C ASN A 85 14.77 -13.51 -0.24
N SER A 86 13.48 -13.31 -0.49
CA SER A 86 12.81 -13.75 -1.73
C SER A 86 13.37 -13.04 -2.97
N ALA A 87 13.76 -11.77 -2.86
CA ALA A 87 14.42 -11.03 -3.94
C ALA A 87 15.89 -11.42 -4.14
N SER A 88 16.55 -11.95 -3.11
CA SER A 88 17.95 -12.41 -3.16
C SER A 88 18.12 -13.87 -3.62
N GLY A 89 17.05 -14.67 -3.64
CA GLY A 89 17.08 -16.11 -3.93
C GLY A 89 17.17 -16.50 -5.42
N SER A 90 17.12 -15.56 -6.36
CA SER A 90 17.09 -15.85 -7.80
C SER A 90 18.45 -15.70 -8.51
N LYS A 91 19.57 -15.92 -7.83
CA LYS A 91 20.91 -15.93 -8.44
C LYS A 91 21.75 -17.16 -8.08
N THR A 92 21.16 -18.35 -8.03
CA THR A 92 21.94 -19.60 -8.08
C THR A 92 21.12 -20.73 -8.71
N GLN A 93 20.94 -20.70 -10.03
CA GLN A 93 20.85 -21.94 -10.79
C GLN A 93 22.12 -22.10 -11.61
N THR A 94 23.04 -22.84 -10.99
CA THR A 94 24.09 -23.65 -11.61
C THR A 94 23.68 -24.12 -13.01
N THR A 95 24.26 -23.53 -14.04
CA THR A 95 24.32 -24.17 -15.35
C THR A 95 25.66 -24.91 -15.41
N GLN A 96 25.54 -26.23 -15.54
CA GLN A 96 26.62 -27.21 -15.61
C GLN A 96 27.69 -26.81 -16.64
N PRO A 97 28.98 -27.13 -16.43
CA PRO A 97 29.94 -27.10 -17.51
C PRO A 97 29.69 -28.31 -18.42
N THR A 98 29.12 -28.07 -19.59
CA THR A 98 29.23 -29.00 -20.72
C THR A 98 30.53 -28.73 -21.47
N ARG A 99 31.57 -29.52 -21.15
CA ARG A 99 32.51 -30.21 -22.05
C ARG A 99 33.83 -30.51 -21.35
#